data_AF-A0A067MK41-F1
#
_entry.id   AF-A0A067MK41-F1
#
_cell.length_a   1.000
_cell.length_b   1.000
_cell.length_c   1.000
_cell.angle_alpha   90.00
_cell.angle_beta   90.00
_cell.angle_gamma   90.00
#
_symmetry.space_group_name_H-M   'P 1'
#
loop_
_entity.id
_entity.type
_entity.pdbx_description
1 polymer ?
#
loop_
_entity_poly.entity_id
_entity_poly.type
_entity_poly.pdbx_seq_one_letter_code
_entity_poly.pdbx_strand_id
1 'polypeptide(L)' 'MSSKRGRKRNDNLPPNRARDVQRAFRARRAAHLEALECRVQLLEDENNRLREALNLPPSDRPPLGTGPTGR' A
#
# COMPACT_ATOMS: atom_id res chain seq x y z
N MET A 1 -1.14 -13.66 26.13
CA MET A 1 0.33 -13.48 26.08
C MET A 1 0.89 -14.03 24.77
N SER A 2 1.17 -13.12 23.83
CA SER A 2 2.03 -13.25 22.65
C SER A 2 2.03 -14.59 21.90
N SER A 3 1.10 -14.75 20.94
CA SER A 3 1.30 -15.66 19.80
C SER A 3 2.59 -15.25 19.09
N LYS A 4 3.65 -16.03 19.30
CA LYS A 4 4.98 -15.81 18.71
C LYS A 4 4.88 -16.18 17.23
N ARG A 5 4.29 -15.28 16.43
CA ARG A 5 4.23 -15.42 14.98
C ARG A 5 5.64 -15.34 14.40
N GLY A 6 6.11 -16.48 13.89
CA GLY A 6 7.18 -16.54 12.91
C GLY A 6 8.54 -17.02 13.42
N ARG A 7 9.20 -17.80 12.56
CA ARG A 7 10.62 -18.11 12.67
C ARG A 7 11.41 -16.81 12.45
N LYS A 8 12.25 -16.41 13.42
CA LYS A 8 13.11 -15.21 13.34
C LYS A 8 13.79 -15.14 11.97
N ARG A 9 13.78 -13.97 11.33
CA ARG A 9 14.45 -13.73 10.04
C ARG A 9 15.94 -14.08 10.23
N ASN A 10 16.39 -15.16 9.60
CA ASN A 10 17.81 -15.51 9.61
C ASN A 10 18.43 -14.88 8.37
N ASP A 11 19.13 -13.76 8.59
CA ASP A 11 19.81 -13.02 7.53
C ASP A 11 21.11 -13.71 7.07
N ASN A 12 21.53 -14.76 7.78
CA ASN A 12 22.68 -15.61 7.43
C ASN A 12 22.26 -16.87 6.64
N LEU A 13 21.04 -16.91 6.10
CA LEU A 13 20.66 -18.00 5.21
C LEU A 13 21.47 -17.91 3.92
N PRO A 14 22.09 -19.00 3.46
CA PRO A 14 22.89 -18.99 2.24
C PRO A 14 22.05 -18.53 1.04
N PRO A 15 22.67 -17.84 0.07
CA PRO A 15 21.97 -17.33 -1.12
C PRO A 15 21.18 -18.45 -1.80
N ASN A 16 19.88 -18.22 -1.98
CA ASN A 16 19.00 -19.17 -2.66
C ASN A 16 18.21 -18.40 -3.72
N ARG A 17 18.50 -18.70 -4.99
CA ARG A 17 17.88 -18.10 -6.17
C ARG A 17 16.36 -18.01 -6.06
N ALA A 18 15.69 -19.05 -5.56
CA ALA A 18 14.24 -19.05 -5.39
C ALA A 18 13.77 -18.02 -4.34
N ARG A 19 14.51 -17.88 -3.23
CA ARG A 19 14.20 -16.87 -2.19
C ARG A 19 14.40 -15.45 -2.71
N ASP A 20 15.46 -15.20 -3.46
CA ASP A 20 15.77 -13.88 -3.99
C ASP A 20 14.73 -13.45 -5.03
N VAL A 21 14.28 -14.37 -5.88
CA VAL A 21 13.15 -14.13 -6.80
C VAL A 21 11.88 -13.76 -6.02
N GLN A 22 11.55 -14.49 -4.95
CA GLN A 22 10.38 -14.17 -4.13
C GLN A 22 10.51 -12.83 -3.39
N ARG A 23 11.70 -12.49 -2.89
CA ARG A 23 11.97 -11.18 -2.26
C ARG A 23 11.78 -10.06 -3.27
N ALA A 24 12.37 -10.19 -4.46
CA ALA A 24 12.23 -9.22 -5.53
C ALA A 24 10.76 -9.07 -5.98
N PHE A 25 10.02 -10.17 -6.08
CA PHE A 25 8.58 -10.12 -6.39
C PHE A 25 7.79 -9.39 -5.31
N ARG A 26 8.03 -9.71 -4.02
CA ARG A 26 7.37 -9.02 -2.89
C ARG A 26 7.69 -7.53 -2.88
N ALA A 27 8.95 -7.15 -3.12
CA ALA A 27 9.36 -5.75 -3.19
C ALA A 27 8.65 -5.01 -4.34
N ARG A 28 8.59 -5.61 -5.54
CA ARG A 28 7.86 -5.02 -6.69
C ARG A 28 6.37 -4.88 -6.40
N ARG A 29 5.75 -5.89 -5.78
CA ARG A 29 4.33 -5.83 -5.41
C ARG A 29 4.07 -4.74 -4.37
N ALA A 30 4.94 -4.59 -3.38
CA ALA A 30 4.82 -3.52 -2.39
C ALA A 30 4.91 -2.13 -3.04
N ALA A 31 5.91 -1.91 -3.90
CA ALA A 31 6.07 -0.66 -4.64
C ALA A 31 4.87 -0.36 -5.56
N HIS A 32 4.29 -1.38 -6.19
CA HIS A 32 3.11 -1.21 -7.02
C HIS A 32 1.87 -0.82 -6.20
N LEU A 33 1.66 -1.44 -5.05
CA LEU A 33 0.56 -1.10 -4.14
C LEU A 33 0.72 0.34 -3.62
N GLU A 34 1.92 0.72 -3.19
CA GLU A 34 2.23 2.09 -2.75
C GLU A 34 1.93 3.11 -3.86
N ALA A 35 2.31 2.82 -5.10
CA ALA A 35 2.01 3.70 -6.24
C ALA A 35 0.51 3.84 -6.51
N LEU A 36 -0.27 2.76 -6.37
CA LEU A 36 -1.72 2.80 -6.51
C LEU A 36 -2.38 3.60 -5.40
N GLU A 37 -1.97 3.41 -4.16
CA GLU A 37 -2.48 4.15 -2.99
C GLU A 37 -2.19 5.66 -3.13
N CYS A 38 -0.97 6.04 -3.49
CA CYS A 38 -0.64 7.45 -3.79
C CYS A 38 -1.51 8.03 -4.91
N ARG A 39 -1.74 7.27 -5.99
CA ARG A 39 -2.57 7.74 -7.11
C ARG A 39 -4.02 7.93 -6.71
N VAL A 40 -4.56 7.04 -5.88
CA VAL A 40 -5.92 7.16 -5.36
C VAL A 40 -6.04 8.41 -4.48
N GLN A 41 -5.09 8.64 -3.57
CA GLN A 41 -5.07 9.85 -2.75
C GLN A 41 -5.08 11.13 -3.60
N LEU A 42 -4.20 11.20 -4.61
CA LEU A 42 -4.14 12.35 -5.52
C LEU A 42 -5.48 12.59 -6.24
N LEU A 43 -6.12 11.52 -6.70
CA LEU A 43 -7.40 11.60 -7.39
C LEU A 43 -8.54 12.01 -6.45
N GLU A 44 -8.54 11.55 -5.19
CA GLU A 44 -9.51 11.99 -4.19
C GLU A 44 -9.35 13.48 -3.87
N ASP A 45 -8.11 13.94 -3.66
CA ASP A 45 -7.81 15.35 -3.41
C ASP A 45 -8.23 16.24 -4.58
N GLU A 46 -7.91 15.82 -5.81
CA GLU A 46 -8.32 16.54 -7.02
C GLU A 46 -9.84 16.56 -7.18
N ASN A 47 -10.51 15.43 -6.95
CA ASN A 47 -11.97 15.35 -7.05
C ASN A 47 -12.64 16.29 -6.04
N ASN A 48 -12.14 16.34 -4.80
CA ASN A 48 -12.67 17.23 -3.77
C ASN A 48 -12.51 18.70 -4.17
N ARG A 49 -11.32 19.10 -4.66
CA ARG A 49 -11.08 20.46 -5.16
C ARG A 49 -12.01 20.83 -6.32
N LEU A 50 -12.22 19.92 -7.26
CA LEU A 50 -13.13 20.14 -8.40
C LEU A 50 -14.58 20.28 -7.94
N ARG A 51 -15.02 19.47 -6.96
CA ARG A 51 -16.37 19.56 -6.39
C ARG A 51 -16.58 20.89 -5.67
N GLU A 52 -15.61 21.32 -4.88
CA GLU A 52 -15.62 22.65 -4.24
C GLU A 52 -15.71 23.78 -5.28
N ALA A 53 -14.86 23.74 -6.31
CA ALA A 53 -14.86 24.75 -7.38
C ALA A 53 -16.18 24.83 -8.15
N LEU A 54 -16.92 23.73 -8.24
CA LEU A 54 -18.20 23.63 -8.93
C LEU A 54 -19.42 23.74 -7.99
N ASN A 55 -19.21 24.03 -6.70
CA ASN A 55 -20.27 24.02 -5.67
C ASN A 55 -21.10 22.73 -5.66
N LEU A 56 -20.46 21.59 -5.92
CA LEU A 56 -21.09 20.28 -5.83
C LEU A 56 -21.06 19.80 -4.36
N PRO A 57 -22.05 18.99 -3.94
CA PRO A 57 -22.02 18.40 -2.60
C PRO A 57 -20.75 17.54 -2.41
N PRO A 58 -20.33 17.21 -1.18
CA PRO A 58 -19.23 16.27 -0.94
C PRO A 58 -19.46 14.90 -1.62
N SER A 59 -18.40 14.11 -1.77
CA SER A 59 -18.52 12.76 -2.32
C SER A 59 -19.23 11.84 -1.31
N ASP A 60 -20.27 11.11 -1.75
CA ASP A 60 -21.03 10.16 -0.91
C ASP A 60 -20.24 8.87 -0.59
N ARG A 61 -19.03 8.74 -1.14
CA ARG A 61 -18.16 7.59 -0.94
C ARG A 61 -17.54 7.64 0.47
N PRO A 62 -17.55 6.52 1.22
CA PRO A 62 -16.78 6.44 2.45
C PRO A 62 -15.29 6.57 2.15
N PRO A 63 -14.49 7.16 3.07
CA PRO A 63 -13.05 7.27 2.88
C PRO A 63 -12.46 5.86 2.73
N LEU A 64 -11.57 5.70 1.75
CA LEU A 64 -10.80 4.46 1.66
C LEU A 64 -9.87 4.42 2.88
N GLY A 65 -9.98 3.35 3.67
CA GLY A 65 -9.06 3.14 4.79
C GLY A 65 -7.61 2.95 4.30
N THR A 66 -6.67 2.95 5.24
CA THR A 66 -5.26 2.70 4.95
C THR A 66 -5.08 1.30 4.39
N GLY A 67 -4.44 1.21 3.23
CA GLY A 67 -4.15 -0.06 2.56
C GLY A 67 -3.00 -0.84 3.24
N PRO A 68 -2.60 -1.99 2.67
CA PRO A 68 -1.57 -2.86 3.23
C PRO A 68 -0.18 -2.22 3.35
N THR A 69 0.08 -1.06 2.74
CA THR A 69 1.33 -0.32 2.98
C THR A 69 1.26 0.61 4.20
N GLY A 70 0.06 0.90 4.70
CA GLY A 70 -0.16 1.77 5.87
C GLY A 70 0.08 3.25 5.61
N ARG A 71 0.17 3.68 4.35
CA ARG A 71 0.12 5.09 3.97
C ARG A 71 -1.29 5.55 3.63
#